data_AF-A0A958RJM7-F1
#
_entry.id   AF-A0A958RJM7-F1
#
_cell.length_a   1.000
_cell.length_b   1.000
_cell.length_c   1.000
_cell.angle_alpha   90.00
_cell.angle_beta   90.00
_cell.angle_gamma   90.00
#
_symmetry.space_group_name_H-M   'P 1'
#
loop_
_entity.id
_entity.type
_entity.pdbx_description
1 polymer ?
#
loop_
_entity_poly.entity_id
_entity_poly.type
_entity_poly.pdbx_seq_one_letter_code
_entity_poly.pdbx_strand_id
1 'polypeptide(L)'
;MGHVSNNIGGVYEHYKAADQPGAVYTPVPKDHQKRAMKFIQDNLFDTPDWLIDKTIFDRIEYSGSVERVRGLQVRTLNNIMSLGKMQRLTEAETFNGNDAYALTDMMKDLRQGIWSELRTGKRIDTYRRNLQRAHIDRLGYLMTAENQSGRSPSPYIKATAVNTSQSDIRAVVRAELNTLRSQLRAARGADSMSRIHIADAIERIDAILNPNGK
;
A
#
# COMPACT_ATOMS: atom_id res chain seq x y z
N MET A 1 2.07 -13.75 -2.95
CA MET A 1 1.87 -12.31 -2.67
C MET A 1 3.04 -11.45 -3.10
N GLY A 2 4.28 -11.70 -2.64
CA GLY A 2 5.46 -10.88 -2.98
C GLY A 2 5.73 -10.70 -4.49
N HIS A 3 5.59 -11.76 -5.30
CA HIS A 3 5.73 -11.65 -6.76
C HIS A 3 4.68 -10.71 -7.38
N VAL A 4 3.41 -10.82 -6.96
CA VAL A 4 2.33 -9.99 -7.51
C VAL A 4 2.51 -8.53 -7.10
N SER A 5 2.82 -8.27 -5.83
CA SER A 5 3.03 -6.89 -5.35
C SER A 5 4.23 -6.19 -5.99
N ASN A 6 5.22 -6.95 -6.48
CA ASN A 6 6.36 -6.42 -7.23
C ASN A 6 6.01 -5.97 -8.65
N ASN A 7 4.85 -6.33 -9.21
CA ASN A 7 4.39 -5.76 -10.48
C ASN A 7 3.94 -4.30 -10.33
N ILE A 8 3.46 -3.88 -9.15
CA ILE A 8 3.08 -2.50 -8.87
C ILE A 8 4.36 -1.68 -8.62
N GLY A 9 4.57 -0.61 -9.40
CA GLY A 9 5.83 0.14 -9.43
C GLY A 9 7.03 -0.71 -9.87
N GLY A 10 6.76 -1.80 -10.59
CA GLY A 10 7.76 -2.73 -11.11
C GLY A 10 8.38 -2.26 -12.42
N VAL A 11 9.56 -2.78 -12.72
CA VAL A 11 10.29 -2.57 -13.98
C VAL A 11 10.78 -3.93 -14.44
N TYR A 12 10.55 -4.26 -15.71
CA TYR A 12 11.16 -5.42 -16.36
C TYR A 12 12.58 -5.08 -16.79
N GLU A 13 13.50 -6.00 -16.49
CA GLU A 13 14.88 -5.97 -16.97
C GLU A 13 15.01 -7.02 -18.09
N HIS A 14 15.41 -6.57 -19.27
CA HIS A 14 15.64 -7.42 -20.43
C HIS A 14 17.15 -7.61 -20.59
N TYR A 15 17.63 -8.84 -20.46
CA TYR A 15 19.03 -9.16 -20.72
C TYR A 15 19.32 -9.06 -22.22
N LYS A 16 20.00 -8.00 -22.61
CA LYS A 16 20.34 -7.70 -24.00
C LYS A 16 21.84 -7.57 -24.20
N ALA A 17 22.33 -8.07 -25.32
CA ALA A 17 23.67 -7.75 -25.80
C ALA A 17 23.70 -6.33 -26.41
N ALA A 18 24.88 -5.72 -26.53
CA ALA A 18 25.04 -4.32 -26.94
C ALA A 18 24.48 -4.01 -28.34
N ASP A 19 24.35 -5.02 -29.19
CA ASP A 19 23.85 -4.97 -30.56
C ASP A 19 22.33 -5.24 -30.67
N GLN A 20 21.66 -5.64 -29.58
CA GLN A 20 20.23 -5.95 -29.59
C GLN A 20 19.38 -4.68 -29.37
N PRO A 21 18.40 -4.40 -30.26
CA PRO A 21 17.61 -3.17 -30.18
C PRO A 21 16.63 -3.13 -28.99
N GLY A 22 16.25 -1.91 -28.62
CA GLY A 22 15.22 -1.60 -27.62
C GLY A 22 15.72 -1.47 -26.18
N ALA A 23 14.87 -0.96 -25.28
CA ALA A 23 15.26 -0.66 -23.90
C ALA A 23 15.63 -1.91 -23.08
N VAL A 24 16.62 -1.75 -22.19
CA VAL A 24 16.98 -2.75 -21.16
C VAL A 24 15.97 -2.74 -20.01
N TYR A 25 15.44 -1.57 -19.66
CA TYR A 25 14.47 -1.40 -18.59
C TYR A 25 13.16 -0.85 -19.13
N THR A 26 12.05 -1.51 -18.82
CA THR A 26 10.71 -1.05 -19.19
C THR A 26 9.77 -1.12 -17.98
N PRO A 27 9.05 -0.04 -17.62
CA PRO A 27 8.04 -0.11 -16.58
C PRO A 27 7.01 -1.20 -16.87
N VAL A 28 6.50 -1.86 -15.83
CA VAL A 28 5.39 -2.80 -15.99
C VAL A 28 4.18 -2.05 -16.60
N PRO A 29 3.50 -2.57 -17.64
CA PRO A 29 2.37 -1.90 -18.25
C PRO A 29 1.27 -1.53 -17.25
N LYS A 30 0.69 -0.33 -17.38
CA LYS A 30 -0.33 0.20 -16.47
C LYS A 30 -1.45 -0.78 -16.15
N ASP A 31 -2.02 -1.42 -17.17
CA ASP A 31 -3.10 -2.39 -17.00
C ASP A 31 -2.67 -3.62 -16.21
N HIS A 32 -1.42 -4.07 -16.38
CA HIS A 32 -0.91 -5.18 -15.60
C HIS A 32 -0.74 -4.79 -14.13
N GLN A 33 -0.24 -3.59 -13.85
CA GLN A 33 -0.15 -3.09 -12.48
C GLN A 33 -1.53 -2.97 -11.81
N LYS A 34 -2.55 -2.49 -12.53
CA LYS A 34 -3.94 -2.43 -12.05
C LYS A 34 -4.53 -3.81 -11.78
N ARG A 35 -4.29 -4.79 -12.66
CA ARG A 35 -4.69 -6.19 -12.42
C ARG A 35 -3.99 -6.78 -11.19
N ALA A 36 -2.71 -6.50 -10.99
CA ALA A 36 -1.97 -6.92 -9.80
C ALA A 36 -2.54 -6.29 -8.52
N MET A 37 -2.88 -4.99 -8.56
CA MET A 37 -3.55 -4.29 -7.47
C MET A 37 -4.89 -4.96 -7.13
N LYS A 38 -5.74 -5.18 -8.13
CA LYS A 38 -7.03 -5.87 -7.95
C LYS A 38 -6.85 -7.28 -7.35
N PHE A 39 -5.92 -8.07 -7.87
CA PHE A 39 -5.65 -9.41 -7.34
C PHE A 39 -5.30 -9.37 -5.84
N ILE A 40 -4.43 -8.44 -5.43
CA ILE A 40 -4.03 -8.32 -4.01
C ILE A 40 -5.21 -7.88 -3.15
N GLN A 41 -6.04 -6.97 -3.66
CA GLN A 41 -7.26 -6.56 -2.95
C GLN A 41 -8.18 -7.76 -2.73
N ASP A 42 -8.53 -8.47 -3.78
CA ASP A 42 -9.49 -9.58 -3.75
C ASP A 42 -8.99 -10.80 -2.94
N ASN A 43 -7.68 -11.07 -2.94
CA ASN A 43 -7.13 -12.32 -2.40
C ASN A 43 -6.37 -12.19 -1.08
N LEU A 44 -6.05 -10.96 -0.65
CA LEU A 44 -5.27 -10.73 0.57
C LEU A 44 -5.82 -9.63 1.46
N PHE A 45 -6.18 -8.48 0.89
CA PHE A 45 -6.62 -7.35 1.71
C PHE A 45 -8.07 -7.52 2.14
N ASP A 46 -8.94 -8.00 1.25
CA ASP A 46 -10.20 -8.58 1.67
C ASP A 46 -9.92 -9.78 2.57
N THR A 47 -10.77 -9.94 3.59
CA THR A 47 -10.58 -10.96 4.63
C THR A 47 -10.40 -12.32 3.96
N PRO A 48 -9.19 -12.92 4.03
CA PRO A 48 -8.87 -14.07 3.20
C PRO A 48 -9.41 -15.33 3.85
N ASP A 49 -10.71 -15.56 3.73
CA ASP A 49 -11.39 -16.71 4.35
C ASP A 49 -10.75 -18.05 3.94
N TRP A 50 -10.21 -18.13 2.72
CA TRP A 50 -9.47 -19.30 2.21
C TRP A 50 -8.18 -19.62 3.00
N LEU A 51 -7.55 -18.60 3.61
CA LEU A 51 -6.36 -18.73 4.44
C LEU A 51 -6.72 -18.98 5.91
N ILE A 52 -7.99 -18.73 6.27
CA ILE A 52 -8.52 -18.82 7.63
C ILE A 52 -9.30 -20.14 7.79
N ASP A 53 -8.60 -21.28 7.73
CA ASP A 53 -9.19 -22.59 8.05
C ASP A 53 -9.31 -22.80 9.57
N LYS A 54 -10.49 -22.49 10.11
CA LYS A 54 -10.82 -22.66 11.53
C LYS A 54 -10.48 -24.05 12.07
N THR A 55 -10.65 -25.12 11.29
CA THR A 55 -10.39 -26.49 11.77
C THR A 55 -8.91 -26.77 11.96
N ILE A 56 -8.05 -26.11 11.20
CA ILE A 56 -6.60 -26.14 11.38
C ILE A 56 -6.21 -25.26 12.58
N PHE A 57 -6.73 -24.03 12.67
CA PHE A 57 -6.39 -23.11 13.76
C PHE A 57 -6.78 -23.64 15.14
N ASP A 58 -7.98 -24.21 15.27
CA ASP A 58 -8.47 -24.81 16.53
C ASP A 58 -7.59 -25.98 17.01
N ARG A 59 -6.77 -26.56 16.12
CA ARG A 59 -5.88 -27.69 16.42
C ARG A 59 -4.42 -27.28 16.65
N ILE A 60 -4.01 -26.07 16.27
CA ILE A 60 -2.59 -25.66 16.31
C ILE A 60 -2.30 -24.45 17.19
N GLU A 61 -3.27 -23.56 17.46
CA GLU A 61 -3.03 -22.33 18.22
C GLU A 61 -4.26 -21.88 19.03
N TYR A 62 -4.09 -21.57 20.33
CA TYR A 62 -5.11 -20.95 21.19
C TYR A 62 -5.43 -19.49 20.78
N SER A 63 -4.47 -18.80 20.14
CA SER A 63 -4.60 -17.49 19.47
C SER A 63 -3.37 -17.25 18.58
N GLY A 64 -3.51 -16.57 17.43
CA GLY A 64 -2.36 -16.30 16.52
C GLY A 64 -2.69 -16.18 15.02
N SER A 65 -3.85 -16.71 14.60
CA SER A 65 -4.33 -16.67 13.20
C SER A 65 -4.46 -15.25 12.65
N VAL A 66 -4.98 -14.33 13.47
CA VAL A 66 -5.12 -12.90 13.16
C VAL A 66 -3.76 -12.26 12.92
N GLU A 67 -2.76 -12.61 13.72
CA GLU A 67 -1.43 -12.02 13.64
C GLU A 67 -0.66 -12.50 12.39
N ARG A 68 -0.80 -13.76 12.01
CA ARG A 68 -0.21 -14.29 10.76
C ARG A 68 -0.77 -13.60 9.52
N VAL A 69 -2.09 -13.47 9.43
CA VAL A 69 -2.74 -12.75 8.32
C VAL A 69 -2.32 -11.29 8.31
N ARG A 70 -2.33 -10.63 9.48
CA ARG A 70 -1.86 -9.24 9.63
C ARG A 70 -0.43 -9.10 9.12
N GLY A 71 0.50 -9.97 9.54
CA GLY A 71 1.89 -9.93 9.11
C GLY A 71 2.06 -10.04 7.60
N LEU A 72 1.29 -10.90 6.94
CA LEU A 72 1.31 -11.04 5.48
C LEU A 72 0.74 -9.81 4.77
N GLN A 73 -0.38 -9.27 5.26
CA GLN A 73 -1.01 -8.06 4.74
C GLN A 73 -0.08 -6.84 4.87
N VAL A 74 0.49 -6.63 6.07
CA VAL A 74 1.43 -5.53 6.36
C VAL A 74 2.68 -5.62 5.48
N ARG A 75 3.26 -6.81 5.34
CA ARG A 75 4.43 -7.01 4.47
C ARG A 75 4.12 -6.63 3.03
N THR A 76 2.96 -7.05 2.53
CA THR A 76 2.53 -6.78 1.14
C THR A 76 2.24 -5.29 0.95
N LEU A 77 1.52 -4.67 1.89
CA LEU A 77 1.25 -3.24 1.93
C LEU A 77 2.54 -2.40 1.90
N ASN A 78 3.47 -2.69 2.81
CA ASN A 78 4.75 -1.98 2.89
C ASN A 78 5.59 -2.16 1.61
N ASN A 79 5.51 -3.34 0.99
CA ASN A 79 6.17 -3.59 -0.29
C ASN A 79 5.55 -2.80 -1.43
N ILE A 80 4.22 -2.63 -1.50
CA ILE A 80 3.55 -1.78 -2.50
C ILE A 80 3.97 -0.32 -2.29
N MET A 81 3.87 0.17 -1.05
CA MET A 81 4.15 1.55 -0.65
C MET A 81 5.63 1.78 -0.31
N SER A 82 6.56 1.09 -0.97
CA SER A 82 7.99 1.30 -0.75
C SER A 82 8.45 2.58 -1.46
N LEU A 83 9.37 3.34 -0.84
CA LEU A 83 9.85 4.61 -1.39
C LEU A 83 10.33 4.46 -2.84
N GLY A 84 11.12 3.42 -3.10
CA GLY A 84 11.64 3.16 -4.44
C GLY A 84 10.56 2.90 -5.49
N LYS A 85 9.46 2.19 -5.15
CA LYS A 85 8.34 2.01 -6.07
C LYS A 85 7.57 3.29 -6.31
N MET A 86 7.33 4.07 -5.25
CA MET A 86 6.65 5.36 -5.38
C MET A 86 7.43 6.30 -6.30
N GLN A 87 8.75 6.37 -6.12
CA GLN A 87 9.65 7.14 -6.99
C GLN A 87 9.60 6.63 -8.45
N ARG A 88 9.65 5.32 -8.67
CA ARG A 88 9.55 4.75 -10.03
C ARG A 88 8.21 5.02 -10.71
N LEU A 89 7.11 5.07 -9.96
CA LEU A 89 5.79 5.46 -10.52
C LEU A 89 5.80 6.93 -10.96
N THR A 90 6.36 7.82 -10.15
CA THR A 90 6.54 9.24 -10.50
C THR A 90 7.42 9.41 -11.75
N GLU A 91 8.53 8.69 -11.83
CA GLU A 91 9.41 8.71 -13.01
C GLU A 91 8.69 8.17 -14.25
N ALA A 92 7.99 7.02 -14.12
CA ALA A 92 7.26 6.42 -15.23
C ALA A 92 6.17 7.35 -15.78
N GLU A 93 5.45 8.06 -14.90
CA GLU A 93 4.48 9.10 -15.27
C GLU A 93 5.14 10.30 -15.95
N THR A 94 6.29 10.75 -15.45
CA THR A 94 7.05 11.84 -16.08
C THR A 94 7.46 11.50 -17.52
N PHE A 95 7.87 10.26 -17.78
CA PHE A 95 8.34 9.85 -19.11
C PHE A 95 7.23 9.40 -20.06
N ASN A 96 6.17 8.75 -19.56
CA ASN A 96 5.14 8.12 -20.40
C ASN A 96 3.75 8.77 -20.25
N GLY A 97 3.62 9.82 -19.44
CA GLY A 97 2.37 10.53 -19.20
C GLY A 97 1.24 9.59 -18.79
N ASN A 98 0.08 9.72 -19.45
CA ASN A 98 -1.14 8.99 -19.13
C ASN A 98 -1.05 7.47 -19.34
N ASP A 99 -0.07 6.99 -20.10
CA ASP A 99 0.15 5.56 -20.33
C ASP A 99 0.79 4.87 -19.12
N ALA A 100 1.37 5.63 -18.19
CA ALA A 100 1.89 5.11 -16.94
C ALA A 100 0.80 4.96 -15.87
N TYR A 101 1.03 4.05 -14.94
CA TYR A 101 0.26 4.01 -13.69
C TYR A 101 0.81 5.09 -12.75
N ALA A 102 0.06 6.19 -12.61
CA ALA A 102 0.46 7.32 -11.80
C ALA A 102 0.56 6.93 -10.31
N LEU A 103 1.43 7.62 -9.57
CA LEU A 103 1.53 7.42 -8.11
C LEU A 103 0.20 7.72 -7.43
N THR A 104 -0.50 8.77 -7.87
CA THR A 104 -1.81 9.20 -7.36
C THR A 104 -2.91 8.16 -7.64
N ASP A 105 -2.93 7.58 -8.85
CA ASP A 105 -3.83 6.49 -9.21
C ASP A 105 -3.59 5.26 -8.32
N MET A 106 -2.33 4.87 -8.12
CA MET A 106 -1.96 3.73 -7.29
C MET A 106 -2.41 3.91 -5.82
N MET A 107 -2.17 5.08 -5.24
CA MET A 107 -2.59 5.39 -3.88
C MET A 107 -4.13 5.41 -3.74
N LYS A 108 -4.83 5.98 -4.72
CA LYS A 108 -6.30 5.98 -4.78
C LYS A 108 -6.86 4.56 -4.85
N ASP A 109 -6.38 3.74 -5.77
CA ASP A 109 -6.84 2.36 -5.97
C ASP A 109 -6.57 1.52 -4.71
N LEU A 110 -5.40 1.69 -4.09
CA LEU A 110 -5.05 1.04 -2.82
C LEU A 110 -5.99 1.44 -1.67
N ARG A 111 -6.21 2.75 -1.47
CA ARG A 111 -7.12 3.27 -0.45
C ARG A 111 -8.54 2.75 -0.65
N GLN A 112 -9.05 2.77 -1.89
CA GLN A 112 -10.40 2.31 -2.19
C GLN A 112 -10.61 0.83 -1.85
N GLY A 113 -9.59 -0.01 -2.06
CA GLY A 113 -9.62 -1.41 -1.64
C GLY A 113 -9.61 -1.60 -0.13
N ILE A 114 -8.62 -1.00 0.55
CA ILE A 114 -8.42 -1.16 2.00
C ILE A 114 -9.60 -0.60 2.81
N TRP A 115 -10.29 0.43 2.30
CA TRP A 115 -11.38 1.13 3.00
C TRP A 115 -12.76 0.97 2.34
N SER A 116 -12.97 -0.13 1.60
CA SER A 116 -14.22 -0.38 0.86
C SER A 116 -15.49 -0.33 1.72
N GLU A 117 -15.37 -0.62 3.01
CA GLU A 117 -16.44 -0.63 4.01
C GLU A 117 -16.99 0.77 4.27
N LEU A 118 -16.16 1.82 4.14
CA LEU A 118 -16.60 3.20 4.31
C LEU A 118 -17.65 3.58 3.26
N ARG A 119 -17.53 3.04 2.04
CA ARG A 119 -18.48 3.26 0.95
C ARG A 119 -19.72 2.36 1.05
N THR A 120 -19.52 1.11 1.45
CA THR A 120 -20.60 0.11 1.46
C THR A 120 -21.42 0.11 2.74
N GLY A 121 -20.93 0.77 3.81
CA GLY A 121 -21.58 0.77 5.12
C GLY A 121 -21.56 -0.61 5.80
N LYS A 122 -20.74 -1.54 5.34
CA LYS A 122 -20.60 -2.88 5.92
C LYS A 122 -19.83 -2.83 7.25
N ARG A 123 -20.00 -3.88 8.06
CA ARG A 123 -19.20 -4.09 9.26
C ARG A 123 -17.72 -4.24 8.89
N ILE A 124 -16.86 -3.53 9.60
CA ILE A 124 -15.41 -3.65 9.46
C ILE A 124 -14.95 -4.73 10.42
N ASP A 125 -14.57 -5.92 9.91
CA ASP A 125 -14.13 -7.03 10.77
C ASP A 125 -12.71 -6.82 11.33
N THR A 126 -12.27 -7.71 12.23
CA THR A 126 -10.98 -7.58 12.92
C THR A 126 -9.77 -7.55 11.99
N TYR A 127 -9.75 -8.37 10.93
CA TYR A 127 -8.65 -8.41 9.97
C TYR A 127 -8.59 -7.10 9.18
N ARG A 128 -9.76 -6.61 8.73
CA ARG A 128 -9.89 -5.34 8.01
C ARG A 128 -9.47 -4.15 8.85
N ARG A 129 -9.93 -4.06 10.11
CA ARG A 129 -9.49 -3.02 11.05
C ARG A 129 -7.97 -3.04 11.28
N ASN A 130 -7.34 -4.21 11.33
CA ASN A 130 -5.89 -4.32 11.51
C ASN A 130 -5.11 -3.83 10.28
N LEU A 131 -5.55 -4.20 9.08
CA LEU A 131 -4.97 -3.70 7.84
C LEU A 131 -5.15 -2.18 7.69
N GLN A 132 -6.32 -1.67 8.01
CA GLN A 132 -6.64 -0.25 7.97
C GLN A 132 -5.75 0.57 8.91
N ARG A 133 -5.48 0.09 10.14
CA ARG A 133 -4.49 0.71 11.03
C ARG A 133 -3.09 0.66 10.46
N ALA A 134 -2.66 -0.49 9.93
CA ALA A 134 -1.35 -0.61 9.30
C ALA A 134 -1.16 0.33 8.10
N HIS A 135 -2.23 0.61 7.35
CA HIS A 135 -2.22 1.61 6.28
C HIS A 135 -1.96 3.01 6.81
N ILE A 136 -2.65 3.41 7.88
CA ILE A 136 -2.43 4.72 8.53
C ILE A 136 -1.00 4.80 9.08
N ASP A 137 -0.52 3.76 9.77
CA ASP A 137 0.84 3.71 10.30
C ASP A 137 1.88 3.82 9.17
N ARG A 138 1.64 3.17 8.03
CA ARG A 138 2.51 3.26 6.85
C ARG A 138 2.53 4.66 6.25
N LEU A 139 1.37 5.31 6.13
CA LEU A 139 1.29 6.72 5.70
C LEU A 139 2.02 7.64 6.67
N GLY A 140 1.86 7.42 7.99
CA GLY A 140 2.58 8.16 9.03
C GLY A 140 4.10 8.02 8.91
N TYR A 141 4.59 6.80 8.72
CA TYR A 141 6.00 6.55 8.44
C TYR A 141 6.48 7.31 7.18
N LEU A 142 5.71 7.29 6.08
CA LEU A 142 6.13 7.95 4.83
C LEU A 142 6.21 9.47 4.95
N MET A 143 5.45 10.09 5.86
CA MET A 143 5.55 11.53 6.14
C MET A 143 6.92 11.93 6.73
N THR A 144 7.57 11.01 7.46
CA THR A 144 8.82 11.27 8.18
C THR A 144 9.99 10.44 7.68
N ALA A 145 9.78 9.56 6.70
CA ALA A 145 10.79 8.66 6.18
C ALA A 145 12.05 9.41 5.74
N GLU A 146 13.20 8.88 6.12
CA GLU A 146 14.52 9.37 5.72
C GLU A 146 14.82 9.04 4.26
N ASN A 147 15.90 9.64 3.73
CA ASN A 147 16.36 9.39 2.37
C ASN A 147 16.74 7.91 2.17
N GLN A 148 16.37 7.35 1.03
CA GLN A 148 16.74 5.99 0.64
C GLN A 148 17.97 6.04 -0.26
N SER A 149 19.03 5.32 0.10
CA SER A 149 20.17 5.16 -0.79
C SER A 149 19.82 4.22 -1.96
N GLY A 150 20.38 4.51 -3.13
CA GLY A 150 20.30 3.59 -4.28
C GLY A 150 21.28 2.42 -4.21
N ARG A 151 22.05 2.31 -3.11
CA ARG A 151 23.09 1.29 -2.96
C ARG A 151 22.49 0.06 -2.28
N SER A 152 22.59 -1.08 -2.95
CA SER A 152 22.24 -2.37 -2.38
C SER A 152 23.50 -3.16 -2.01
N PRO A 153 23.53 -3.85 -0.86
CA PRO A 153 24.61 -4.78 -0.51
C PRO A 153 24.69 -6.00 -1.45
N SER A 154 23.59 -6.33 -2.13
CA SER A 154 23.50 -7.45 -3.06
C SER A 154 23.44 -6.95 -4.51
N PRO A 155 24.27 -7.46 -5.42
CA PRO A 155 24.21 -7.09 -6.84
C PRO A 155 22.89 -7.50 -7.51
N TYR A 156 22.17 -8.46 -6.92
CA TYR A 156 20.89 -8.97 -7.41
C TYR A 156 19.68 -8.14 -6.94
N ILE A 157 19.88 -7.20 -6.01
CA ILE A 157 18.80 -6.34 -5.51
C ILE A 157 19.07 -4.93 -6.02
N LYS A 158 18.18 -4.42 -6.87
CA LYS A 158 18.24 -3.03 -7.33
C LYS A 158 17.50 -2.14 -6.32
N ALA A 159 18.15 -1.10 -5.84
CA ALA A 159 17.56 -0.08 -4.99
C ALA A 159 17.43 1.24 -5.76
N THR A 160 16.25 1.86 -5.69
CA THR A 160 16.00 3.19 -6.26
C THR A 160 16.38 4.23 -5.22
N ALA A 161 17.25 5.19 -5.55
CA ALA A 161 17.57 6.29 -4.65
C ALA A 161 16.36 7.23 -4.51
N VAL A 162 16.08 7.69 -3.29
CA VAL A 162 14.95 8.59 -3.03
C VAL A 162 15.38 9.68 -2.06
N ASN A 163 15.27 10.94 -2.48
CA ASN A 163 15.32 12.09 -1.57
C ASN A 163 13.88 12.41 -1.12
N THR A 164 13.53 12.02 0.10
CA THR A 164 12.15 12.07 0.57
C THR A 164 11.65 13.47 0.84
N SER A 165 12.54 14.43 1.13
CA SER A 165 12.17 15.83 1.32
C SER A 165 12.06 16.62 0.02
N GLN A 166 12.64 16.11 -1.07
CA GLN A 166 12.66 16.74 -2.40
C GLN A 166 11.89 15.95 -3.45
N SER A 167 10.99 15.06 -3.04
CA SER A 167 10.09 14.30 -3.92
C SER A 167 8.63 14.54 -3.56
N ASP A 168 7.74 14.24 -4.51
CA ASP A 168 6.29 14.41 -4.33
C ASP A 168 5.67 13.39 -3.35
N ILE A 169 6.44 12.42 -2.88
CA ILE A 169 5.98 11.34 -2.00
C ILE A 169 5.26 11.90 -0.77
N ARG A 170 5.90 12.83 -0.03
CA ARG A 170 5.29 13.41 1.18
C ARG A 170 4.04 14.24 0.87
N ALA A 171 4.02 14.93 -0.27
CA ALA A 171 2.87 15.71 -0.70
C ALA A 171 1.67 14.81 -1.03
N VAL A 172 1.89 13.73 -1.80
CA VAL A 172 0.85 12.74 -2.13
C VAL A 172 0.35 12.04 -0.86
N VAL A 173 1.24 11.61 0.04
CA VAL A 173 0.85 10.97 1.32
C VAL A 173 -0.01 11.91 2.17
N ARG A 174 0.33 13.20 2.23
CA ARG A 174 -0.49 14.20 2.94
C ARG A 174 -1.87 14.36 2.30
N ALA A 175 -1.97 14.37 0.97
CA ALA A 175 -3.25 14.43 0.26
C ALA A 175 -4.11 13.18 0.53
N GLU A 176 -3.48 12.01 0.59
CA GLU A 176 -4.11 10.74 0.93
C GLU A 176 -4.65 10.70 2.36
N LEU A 177 -3.87 11.16 3.34
CA LEU A 177 -4.31 11.29 4.73
C LEU A 177 -5.51 12.25 4.86
N ASN A 178 -5.47 13.40 4.17
CA ASN A 178 -6.59 14.34 4.16
C ASN A 178 -7.86 13.75 3.56
N THR A 179 -7.72 13.03 2.43
CA THR A 179 -8.83 12.37 1.76
C THR A 179 -9.44 11.29 2.64
N LEU A 180 -8.60 10.43 3.23
CA LEU A 180 -9.04 9.35 4.11
C LEU A 180 -9.73 9.91 5.36
N ARG A 181 -9.19 10.97 5.98
CA ARG A 181 -9.84 11.65 7.12
C ARG A 181 -11.23 12.16 6.77
N SER A 182 -11.39 12.76 5.59
CA SER A 182 -12.70 13.22 5.11
C SER A 182 -13.69 12.06 4.94
N GLN A 183 -13.25 10.95 4.35
CA GLN A 183 -14.08 9.75 4.18
C GLN A 183 -14.49 9.14 5.52
N LEU A 184 -13.57 9.08 6.49
CA LEU A 184 -13.85 8.58 7.83
C LEU A 184 -14.85 9.45 8.58
N ARG A 185 -14.72 10.78 8.52
CA ARG A 185 -15.67 11.72 9.14
C ARG A 185 -17.08 11.61 8.57
N ALA A 186 -17.22 11.21 7.31
CA ALA A 186 -18.51 10.97 6.68
C ALA A 186 -19.09 9.57 6.97
N ALA A 187 -18.29 8.63 7.47
CA ALA A 187 -18.70 7.25 7.68
C ALA A 187 -19.47 7.07 9.00
N ARG A 188 -20.55 6.29 8.97
CA ARG A 188 -21.40 6.04 10.14
C ARG A 188 -20.98 4.83 10.99
N GLY A 189 -20.32 3.84 10.39
CA GLY A 189 -19.98 2.55 11.00
C GLY A 189 -21.21 1.64 11.20
N ALA A 190 -21.10 0.36 10.84
CA ALA A 190 -22.25 -0.57 10.89
C ALA A 190 -22.58 -1.08 12.30
N ASP A 191 -21.57 -1.20 13.16
CA ASP A 191 -21.68 -1.71 14.53
C ASP A 191 -20.84 -0.88 15.51
N SER A 192 -20.93 -1.19 16.81
CA SER A 192 -20.20 -0.48 17.86
C SER A 192 -18.68 -0.49 17.61
N MET A 193 -18.14 -1.65 17.23
CA MET A 193 -16.69 -1.79 17.01
C MET A 193 -16.21 -1.06 15.75
N SER A 194 -17.00 -1.01 14.67
CA SER A 194 -16.68 -0.20 13.49
C SER A 194 -16.68 1.29 13.83
N ARG A 195 -17.64 1.76 14.65
CA ARG A 195 -17.69 3.16 15.10
C ARG A 195 -16.48 3.54 15.94
N ILE A 196 -16.11 2.69 16.91
CA ILE A 196 -14.89 2.87 17.73
C ILE A 196 -13.65 2.93 16.83
N HIS A 197 -13.55 2.03 15.85
CA HIS A 197 -12.43 2.01 14.93
C HIS A 197 -12.33 3.25 14.05
N ILE A 198 -13.44 3.72 13.49
CA ILE A 198 -13.47 4.93 12.66
C ILE A 198 -13.02 6.15 13.48
N ALA A 199 -13.47 6.28 14.72
CA ALA A 199 -13.04 7.35 15.62
C ALA A 199 -11.53 7.28 15.91
N ASP A 200 -11.00 6.11 16.31
CA ASP A 200 -9.56 5.88 16.51
C ASP A 200 -8.73 6.19 15.25
N ALA A 201 -9.22 5.82 14.07
CA ALA A 201 -8.55 6.09 12.80
C ALA A 201 -8.46 7.60 12.49
N ILE A 202 -9.51 8.38 12.81
CA ILE A 202 -9.51 9.84 12.66
C ILE A 202 -8.44 10.46 13.57
N GLU A 203 -8.40 10.08 14.84
CA GLU A 203 -7.44 10.60 15.82
C GLU A 203 -5.99 10.28 15.41
N ARG A 204 -5.72 9.06 14.93
CA ARG A 204 -4.41 8.67 14.40
C ARG A 204 -3.97 9.55 13.24
N ILE A 205 -4.87 9.83 12.30
CA ILE A 205 -4.58 10.69 11.16
C ILE A 205 -4.35 12.13 11.62
N ASP A 206 -5.16 12.63 12.55
CA ASP A 206 -5.01 13.98 13.09
C ASP A 206 -3.68 14.16 13.85
N ALA A 207 -3.21 13.15 14.58
CA ALA A 207 -1.88 13.14 15.19
C ALA A 207 -0.74 13.16 14.16
N ILE A 208 -0.87 12.41 13.05
CA ILE A 208 0.12 12.43 11.96
C ILE A 208 0.16 13.80 11.27
N LEU A 209 -1.00 14.39 11.00
CA LEU A 209 -1.10 15.66 10.29
C LEU A 209 -0.71 16.86 11.17
N ASN A 210 -0.88 16.76 12.49
CA ASN A 210 -0.64 17.83 13.46
C ASN A 210 0.24 17.35 14.64
N PRO A 211 1.51 16.99 14.41
CA PRO A 211 2.36 16.33 15.41
C PRO A 211 2.69 17.19 16.64
N ASN A 212 2.54 18.51 16.56
CA ASN A 212 2.85 19.44 17.65
C ASN A 212 1.60 19.95 18.40
N GLY A 213 0.42 19.41 18.11
CA GLY A 213 -0.85 19.97 18.58
C GLY A 213 -1.13 21.35 17.97
N LYS A 214 -2.38 21.80 18.09
CA LYS A 214 -2.71 23.23 18.06
C LYS A 214 -2.95 23.67 19.49
#